data_AF-A0A3N4D7G9-F1
#
_entry.id   AF-A0A3N4D7G9-F1
#
_cell.length_a   1.000
_cell.length_b   1.000
_cell.length_c   1.000
_cell.angle_alpha   90.00
_cell.angle_beta   90.00
_cell.angle_gamma   90.00
#
_symmetry.space_group_name_H-M   'P 1'
#
loop_
_entity.id
_entity.type
_entity.pdbx_description
1 polymer ?
#
loop_
_entity_poly.entity_id
_entity_poly.type
_entity_poly.pdbx_seq_one_letter_code
_entity_poly.pdbx_strand_id
1 'polypeptide(L)' 'MRTTLRLDPEVAAAAERLRRERHIGLGEAVNELARAGLTQKRKPARFRQRTAGVGLRVDATDIAGTLELLDQYDAEDAR' A
#
# COMPACT_ATOMS: atom_id res chain seq x y z
N MET A 1 -3.47 -7.54 -33.41
CA MET A 1 -3.31 -6.12 -33.82
C MET A 1 -1.82 -5.81 -33.89
N ARG A 2 -1.37 -4.99 -34.84
CA ARG A 2 0.02 -4.54 -34.94
C ARG A 2 0.14 -3.12 -34.38
N THR A 3 0.96 -2.96 -33.36
CA THR A 3 1.19 -1.68 -32.67
C THR A 3 2.68 -1.45 -32.53
N THR A 4 3.14 -0.23 -32.79
CA THR A 4 4.52 0.17 -32.49
C THR A 4 4.55 0.77 -31.09
N LEU A 5 5.44 0.28 -30.26
CA LEU A 5 5.56 0.65 -28.85
C LEU A 5 7.02 0.77 -28.45
N ARG A 6 7.32 1.75 -27.60
CA ARG A 6 8.65 1.97 -27.05
C ARG A 6 8.79 1.16 -25.76
N LEU A 7 9.88 0.40 -25.65
CA LEU A 7 10.20 -0.35 -24.43
C LEU A 7 11.30 0.36 -23.67
N ASP A 8 11.09 0.54 -22.37
CA ASP A 8 12.16 0.98 -21.48
C ASP A 8 13.20 -0.16 -21.33
N PRO A 9 14.47 0.16 -20.99
CA PRO A 9 15.55 -0.82 -20.95
C PRO A 9 15.25 -2.03 -20.04
N GLU A 10 14.59 -1.81 -18.91
CA GLU A 10 14.18 -2.86 -17.97
C GLU A 10 13.15 -3.82 -18.56
N VAL A 11 12.22 -3.31 -19.36
CA VAL A 11 11.18 -4.12 -20.01
C VAL A 11 11.77 -4.95 -21.14
N ALA A 12 12.70 -4.37 -21.91
CA ALA A 12 13.43 -5.09 -22.95
C ALA A 12 14.27 -6.24 -22.36
N ALA A 13 14.95 -6.00 -21.24
CA ALA A 13 15.71 -7.03 -20.53
C ALA A 13 14.81 -8.16 -19.99
N ALA A 14 13.65 -7.82 -19.43
CA ALA A 14 12.67 -8.81 -18.97
C ALA A 14 12.11 -9.66 -20.11
N ALA A 15 11.82 -9.04 -21.27
CA ALA A 15 11.36 -9.75 -22.45
C ALA A 15 12.45 -10.68 -22.99
N GLU A 16 13.71 -10.24 -23.06
CA GLU A 16 14.82 -11.06 -23.52
C GLU A 16 15.08 -12.27 -22.61
N ARG A 17 15.00 -12.09 -21.30
CA ARG A 17 15.06 -13.22 -20.35
C ARG A 17 13.98 -14.26 -20.64
N LEU A 18 12.74 -13.80 -20.82
CA LEU A 18 11.61 -14.68 -21.10
C LEU A 18 11.77 -15.42 -22.44
N ARG A 19 12.32 -14.76 -23.45
CA ARG A 19 12.65 -15.39 -24.75
C ARG A 19 13.66 -16.52 -24.60
N ARG A 20 14.67 -16.36 -23.75
CA ARG A 20 15.70 -17.40 -23.51
C ARG A 20 15.14 -18.58 -22.73
N GLU A 21 14.31 -18.31 -21.72
CA GLU A 21 13.73 -19.34 -20.86
C GLU A 21 12.66 -20.18 -21.59
N ARG A 22 11.88 -19.55 -22.47
CA ARG A 22 10.70 -20.17 -23.10
C ARG A 22 10.85 -20.41 -24.60
N HIS A 23 11.95 -19.97 -25.21
CA HIS A 23 12.22 -20.08 -26.64
C HIS A 23 11.13 -19.45 -27.54
N ILE A 24 10.60 -18.30 -27.12
CA ILE A 24 9.51 -17.58 -27.82
C ILE A 24 9.99 -16.31 -28.55
N GLY A 25 9.14 -15.80 -29.44
CA GLY A 25 9.38 -14.53 -30.15
C GLY A 25 9.25 -13.29 -29.26
N LEU A 26 9.80 -12.15 -29.69
CA LEU A 26 9.74 -10.89 -28.92
C LEU A 26 8.30 -10.42 -28.68
N GLY A 27 7.46 -10.41 -29.73
CA GLY A 27 6.07 -9.99 -29.60
C GLY A 27 5.26 -10.89 -28.67
N GLU A 28 5.60 -12.19 -28.63
CA GLU A 28 4.97 -13.15 -27.72
C GLU A 28 5.41 -12.91 -26.28
N ALA A 29 6.71 -12.73 -26.03
CA ALA A 29 7.25 -12.40 -24.72
C ALA A 29 6.65 -11.10 -24.15
N VAL A 30 6.55 -10.05 -24.97
CA VAL A 30 5.92 -8.77 -24.56
C VAL A 30 4.45 -8.97 -24.21
N ASN A 31 3.70 -9.75 -25.00
CA ASN A 31 2.30 -10.04 -24.71
C ASN A 31 2.11 -10.87 -23.44
N GLU A 32 3.00 -11.81 -23.14
CA GLU A 32 2.97 -12.54 -21.87
C GLU A 32 3.22 -11.62 -20.67
N LEU A 33 4.24 -10.75 -20.73
CA LEU A 33 4.50 -9.76 -19.69
C LEU A 33 3.31 -8.82 -19.47
N ALA A 34 2.70 -8.34 -20.56
CA ALA A 34 1.50 -7.50 -20.49
C ALA A 34 0.33 -8.25 -19.83
N ARG A 35 0.06 -9.51 -20.21
CA ARG A 35 -1.00 -10.34 -19.61
C ARG A 35 -0.76 -10.62 -18.13
N ALA A 36 0.48 -10.87 -17.74
CA ALA A 36 0.86 -11.04 -16.34
C ALA A 36 0.54 -9.77 -15.53
N GLY A 37 0.91 -8.60 -16.07
CA GLY A 37 0.58 -7.30 -15.47
C GLY A 37 -0.92 -7.04 -15.34
N LEU A 38 -1.71 -7.38 -16.36
CA LEU A 38 -3.19 -7.24 -16.32
C LEU A 38 -3.84 -8.14 -15.26
N THR A 39 -3.27 -9.32 -15.03
CA THR A 39 -3.76 -10.30 -14.05
C THR A 39 -3.33 -9.95 -12.62
N GLN A 40 -2.20 -9.25 -12.48
CA GLN A 40 -1.66 -8.79 -11.20
C GLN A 40 -2.47 -7.60 -10.65
N LYS A 41 -3.75 -7.83 -10.34
CA LYS A 41 -4.50 -6.94 -9.46
C LYS A 41 -3.86 -7.02 -8.08
N ARG A 42 -3.18 -5.94 -7.67
CA ARG A 42 -2.69 -5.78 -6.31
C ARG A 42 -3.91 -5.89 -5.38
N LYS A 43 -4.08 -7.04 -4.73
CA LYS A 43 -5.11 -7.17 -3.69
C LYS A 43 -4.78 -6.11 -2.65
N PRO A 44 -5.68 -5.15 -2.37
CA PRO A 44 -5.43 -4.20 -1.31
C PRO A 44 -5.18 -5.01 -0.04
N ALA A 45 -4.07 -4.73 0.64
CA ALA A 45 -3.82 -5.33 1.94
C ALA A 45 -5.01 -4.97 2.82
N ARG A 46 -5.68 -5.97 3.40
CA ARG A 46 -6.80 -5.71 4.30
C ARG A 46 -6.24 -4.91 5.48
N PHE A 47 -6.84 -3.75 5.74
CA PHE A 47 -6.51 -2.98 6.93
C PHE A 47 -6.70 -3.87 8.16
N ARG A 48 -5.67 -3.92 9.01
CA ARG A 48 -5.74 -4.54 10.33
C ARG A 48 -5.38 -3.46 11.34
N GLN A 49 -6.38 -2.99 12.07
CA GLN A 49 -6.17 -2.05 13.16
C GLN A 49 -5.27 -2.70 14.20
N ARG A 50 -4.14 -2.06 14.48
CA ARG A 50 -3.28 -2.43 15.59
C ARG A 50 -3.74 -1.62 16.79
N THR A 51 -4.41 -2.27 17.74
CA THR A 51 -4.73 -1.68 19.03
C THR A 51 -3.63 -2.02 20.03
N ALA A 52 -3.33 -1.09 20.92
CA ALA A 52 -2.46 -1.29 22.06
C ALA A 52 -3.16 -0.72 23.29
N GLY A 53 -3.02 -1.40 24.44
CA GLY A 53 -3.51 -0.87 25.70
C GLY A 53 -2.63 0.29 26.13
N VAL A 54 -3.11 1.53 25.95
CA VAL A 54 -2.41 2.74 26.40
C VAL A 54 -2.60 3.03 27.89
N GLY A 55 -3.47 2.27 28.56
CA GLY A 55 -3.90 2.55 29.94
C GLY A 55 -4.78 3.81 29.96
N LEU A 56 -6.07 3.65 30.17
CA LEU A 56 -6.96 4.80 30.30
C LEU A 56 -6.70 5.45 31.66
N ARG A 57 -6.24 6.72 31.69
CA ARG A 57 -6.06 7.50 32.93
C ARG A 57 -7.32 8.28 33.34
N VAL A 58 -8.28 8.40 32.42
CA VAL A 58 -9.49 9.22 32.54
C VAL A 58 -10.66 8.50 31.87
N ASP A 59 -11.87 8.62 32.40
CA ASP A 59 -13.05 7.91 31.90
C ASP A 59 -13.56 8.52 30.59
N ALA A 60 -13.22 7.88 29.46
CA ALA A 60 -13.66 8.31 28.13
C ALA A 60 -15.15 8.03 27.81
N THR A 61 -15.92 7.48 28.76
CA THR A 61 -17.38 7.29 28.63
C THR A 61 -18.13 8.59 28.94
N ASP A 62 -17.60 9.41 29.85
CA ASP A 62 -18.07 10.77 30.13
C ASP A 62 -17.07 11.79 29.59
N ILE A 63 -17.35 12.21 28.35
CA ILE A 63 -16.51 13.19 27.65
C ILE A 63 -16.57 14.55 28.36
N ALA A 64 -17.73 14.96 28.87
CA ALA A 64 -17.89 16.28 29.48
C ALA A 64 -17.09 16.38 30.79
N GLY A 65 -17.27 15.42 31.70
CA GLY A 65 -16.52 15.37 32.95
C GLY A 65 -15.00 15.23 32.74
N THR A 66 -14.58 14.49 31.72
CA THR A 66 -13.14 14.38 31.39
C THR A 66 -12.56 15.69 30.88
N LEU A 67 -13.28 16.44 30.05
CA LEU A 67 -12.80 17.73 29.55
C LEU A 67 -12.70 18.77 30.67
N GLU A 68 -13.67 18.84 31.58
CA GLU A 68 -13.60 19.73 32.74
C GLU A 68 -12.41 19.40 33.66
N LEU A 69 -12.10 18.12 33.85
CA LEU A 69 -10.92 17.70 34.60
C LEU A 69 -9.62 18.13 33.93
N LEU A 70 -9.52 18.05 32.61
CA LEU A 70 -8.33 18.50 31.86
C LEU A 70 -8.14 20.01 31.96
N ASP A 71 -9.22 20.80 31.84
CA ASP A 71 -9.16 22.27 32.00
C ASP A 71 -8.66 22.67 33.40
N GLN A 72 -8.98 21.90 34.44
CA GLN A 72 -8.46 22.12 35.80
C GLN A 72 -6.95 21.85 35.88
N TYR A 73 -6.47 20.75 35.31
CA TYR A 73 -5.03 20.43 35.28
C TYR A 73 -4.23 21.50 34.52
N ASP A 74 -4.71 21.97 33.37
CA ASP A 74 -4.06 23.02 32.59
C ASP A 74 -3.99 24.35 33.37
N ALA A 75 -5.02 24.67 34.16
CA ALA A 75 -5.05 25.87 35.00
C ALA A 75 -4.15 25.77 36.24
N GLU A 76 -3.91 24.56 36.76
CA GLU A 76 -3.00 24.31 37.88
C GLU A 76 -1.53 24.31 37.44
N ASP A 77 -1.18 23.73 36.29
CA ASP A 77 0.19 23.73 35.74
C ASP A 77 0.65 25.14 35.29
N ALA A 78 -0.28 26.06 35.02
CA ALA A 78 0.01 27.44 34.63
C ALA A 78 0.32 28.39 35.81
N ARG A 79 0.24 27.92 37.07
CA ARG A 79 0.51 28.71 38.29
C ARG A 79 1.91 28.48 38.84
#